data_AF-A0A3D3IBX2-F1
#
_entry.id   AF-A0A3D3IBX2-F1
#
_cell.length_a   1.000
_cell.length_b   1.000
_cell.length_c   1.000
_cell.angle_alpha   90.00
_cell.angle_beta   90.00
_cell.angle_gamma   90.00
#
_symmetry.space_group_name_H-M   'P 1'
#
loop_
_entity.id
_entity.type
_entity.pdbx_description
1 polymer ?
#
loop_
_entity_poly.entity_id
_entity_poly.type
_entity_poly.pdbx_seq_one_letter_code
_entity_poly.pdbx_strand_id
1 'polypeptide(L)' 'WKAQIAQLDFNKAGKIFIYPQVTGQIVEFGLPENFETKFQKLMVFYKEILPQMGWTKYERVNVEYEGQVIAE' A
#
# COMPACT_ATOMS: atom_id res chain seq x y z
N TRP A 1 1.38 13.50 5.01
CA TRP A 1 1.77 12.21 5.60
C TRP A 1 1.19 12.14 7.02
N LYS A 2 0.09 11.42 7.18
CA LYS A 2 -0.52 11.01 8.47
C LYS A 2 -1.16 9.61 8.35
N ALA A 3 -0.73 8.79 7.38
CA ALA A 3 -1.10 7.38 7.34
C ALA A 3 -0.17 6.63 8.29
N GLN A 4 -0.60 6.50 9.55
CA GLN A 4 0.06 5.61 10.50
C GLN A 4 -0.30 4.18 10.09
N ILE A 5 0.70 3.34 9.84
CA ILE A 5 0.52 1.90 9.65
C ILE A 5 -0.06 1.39 10.97
N ALA A 6 -1.28 0.85 10.95
CA ALA A 6 -1.92 0.32 12.15
C ALA A 6 -1.48 -1.12 12.42
N GLN A 7 -1.37 -1.92 11.36
CA GLN A 7 -1.05 -3.34 11.46
C GLN A 7 -0.28 -3.82 10.23
N LEU A 8 0.61 -4.79 10.48
CA LEU A 8 1.36 -5.54 9.48
C LEU A 8 1.07 -7.03 9.69
N ASP A 9 0.53 -7.68 8.67
CA ASP A 9 0.29 -9.13 8.68
C ASP A 9 1.21 -9.84 7.70
N PHE A 10 1.52 -11.09 8.03
CA PHE A 10 2.34 -11.98 7.21
C PHE A 10 1.55 -13.22 6.87
N ASN A 11 1.53 -13.61 5.60
CA ASN A 11 1.01 -14.92 5.23
C ASN A 11 2.09 -16.01 5.37
N LYS A 12 1.70 -17.27 5.16
CA LYS A 12 2.63 -18.43 5.22
C LYS A 12 3.78 -18.36 4.21
N ALA A 13 3.66 -17.54 3.18
CA ALA A 13 4.69 -17.31 2.17
C ALA A 13 5.61 -16.12 2.51
N GLY A 14 5.45 -15.48 3.67
CA GLY A 14 6.25 -14.33 4.10
C GLY A 14 5.87 -13.01 3.41
N LYS A 15 4.75 -12.95 2.68
CA LYS A 15 4.25 -11.70 2.10
C LYS A 15 3.60 -10.83 3.16
N ILE A 16 3.90 -9.54 3.10
CA ILE A 16 3.42 -8.50 3.99
C ILE A 16 2.14 -7.87 3.45
N PHE A 17 1.17 -7.71 4.34
CA PHE A 17 -0.05 -6.93 4.15
C PHE A 17 -0.05 -5.79 5.18
N ILE A 18 -0.31 -4.57 4.72
CA ILE A 18 -0.31 -3.37 5.55
C ILE A 18 -1.74 -2.85 5.64
N TYR A 19 -2.20 -2.64 6.87
CA TYR A 19 -3.50 -2.03 7.18
C TYR A 19 -3.27 -0.61 7.70
N PRO A 20 -3.62 0.43 6.93
CA PRO A 20 -3.44 1.82 7.35
C PRO A 20 -4.55 2.26 8.32
N GLN A 21 -4.23 3.15 9.25
CA GLN A 21 -5.18 3.61 10.28
C GLN A 21 -6.30 4.52 9.74
N VAL A 22 -6.05 5.20 8.62
CA VAL A 22 -6.89 6.31 8.12
C VAL A 22 -7.68 5.96 6.86
N THR A 23 -7.44 4.79 6.27
CA THR A 23 -8.08 4.32 5.03
C THR A 23 -8.58 2.90 5.22
N GLY A 24 -9.70 2.54 4.58
CA GLY A 24 -10.22 1.17 4.59
C GLY A 24 -9.48 0.19 3.67
N GLN A 25 -8.52 0.68 2.89
CA GLN A 25 -7.80 -0.12 1.89
C GLN A 25 -6.76 -1.05 2.51
N ILE A 26 -6.55 -2.21 1.90
CA ILE A 26 -5.47 -3.14 2.23
C ILE A 26 -4.31 -2.91 1.27
N VAL A 27 -3.10 -2.73 1.80
CA VAL A 27 -1.90 -2.57 0.98
C VAL A 27 -1.13 -3.88 0.93
N GLU A 28 -1.02 -4.47 -0.25
CA GLU A 28 -0.20 -5.64 -0.50
C GLU A 28 1.24 -5.24 -0.81
N PHE A 29 2.11 -5.43 0.17
CA PHE A 29 3.51 -5.05 0.06
C PHE A 29 4.38 -6.17 -0.53
N GLY A 30 3.92 -7.42 -0.41
CA GLY A 30 4.66 -8.59 -0.87
C GLY A 30 5.85 -8.90 0.03
N LEU A 31 6.92 -9.48 -0.52
CA LEU A 31 8.12 -9.83 0.26
C LEU A 31 8.85 -8.57 0.79
N PRO A 32 9.58 -8.64 1.92
CA PRO A 32 10.33 -7.53 2.52
C PRO A 32 11.60 -7.14 1.75
N GLU A 33 11.60 -7.29 0.43
CA GLU A 33 12.67 -6.88 -0.47
C GLU A 33 12.36 -5.51 -1.10
N ASN A 34 13.41 -4.76 -1.44
CA ASN A 34 13.30 -3.45 -2.11
C ASN A 34 12.28 -2.50 -1.44
N PHE A 35 12.23 -2.55 -0.10
CA PHE A 35 11.17 -1.91 0.69
C PHE A 35 11.11 -0.39 0.46
N GLU A 36 12.25 0.27 0.24
CA GLU A 36 12.33 1.71 -0.06
C GLU A 36 11.56 2.07 -1.33
N THR A 37 11.78 1.32 -2.42
CA THR A 37 11.07 1.51 -3.69
C THR A 37 9.58 1.25 -3.54
N LYS A 38 9.20 0.23 -2.75
CA LYS A 38 7.80 -0.07 -2.50
C LYS A 38 7.10 1.03 -1.70
N PHE A 39 7.76 1.57 -0.67
CA PHE A 39 7.24 2.72 0.09
C PHE A 39 7.20 4.00 -0.74
N GLN A 40 8.16 4.24 -1.64
CA GLN A 40 8.12 5.35 -2.59
C GLN A 40 6.87 5.27 -3.49
N LYS A 41 6.59 4.11 -4.07
CA LYS A 41 5.38 3.88 -4.87
C LYS A 41 4.10 4.09 -4.07
N LEU A 42 4.04 3.54 -2.86
CA LEU A 42 2.92 3.75 -1.94
C LEU A 42 2.73 5.24 -1.59
N MET A 43 3.83 5.98 -1.45
CA MET A 43 3.80 7.42 -1.21
C MET A 43 3.21 8.20 -2.38
N VAL A 44 3.61 7.86 -3.61
CA VAL A 44 3.04 8.44 -4.84
C VAL A 44 1.54 8.17 -4.88
N PHE A 45 1.12 6.94 -4.60
CA PHE A 45 -0.31 6.60 -4.53
C PHE A 45 -1.07 7.50 -3.53
N TYR A 46 -0.57 7.64 -2.30
CA TYR A 46 -1.25 8.45 -1.28
C TYR A 46 -1.23 9.95 -1.53
N LYS A 47 -0.19 10.48 -2.18
CA LYS A 47 -0.04 11.92 -2.42
C LYS A 47 -0.66 12.40 -3.72
N GLU A 48 -0.64 11.57 -4.75
CA GLU A 48 -1.01 11.99 -6.11
C GLU A 48 -2.32 11.35 -6.56
N ILE A 49 -2.52 10.05 -6.31
CA ILE A 49 -3.68 9.30 -6.83
C ILE A 49 -4.89 9.42 -5.89
N LEU A 50 -4.71 9.10 -4.61
CA LEU A 50 -5.80 9.04 -3.63
C LEU A 50 -6.54 10.38 -3.47
N PRO A 51 -5.87 11.56 -3.44
CA PRO A 51 -6.55 12.85 -3.33
C PRO A 51 -7.40 13.21 -4.56
N GLN A 52 -7.03 12.72 -5.75
CA GLN A 52 -7.75 12.99 -7.00
C GLN A 52 -8.97 12.08 -7.16
N MET A 53 -8.87 10.83 -6.70
CA MET A 53 -9.85 9.79 -6.94
C MET A 53 -10.82 9.56 -5.78
N GLY A 54 -10.45 9.96 -4.57
CA GLY A 54 -11.25 9.78 -3.35
C GLY A 54 -10.83 8.57 -2.51
N TRP A 55 -11.04 8.68 -1.20
CA TRP A 55 -10.52 7.75 -0.18
C TRP A 55 -11.24 6.40 -0.12
N THR A 56 -12.45 6.31 -0.70
CA THR A 56 -13.30 5.12 -0.69
C THR A 56 -13.30 4.39 -2.02
N LYS A 57 -12.53 4.87 -3.00
CA LYS A 57 -12.55 4.29 -4.35
C LYS A 57 -11.80 2.97 -4.43
N TYR A 58 -10.75 2.83 -3.64
CA TYR A 58 -9.85 1.69 -3.66
C TYR A 58 -9.97 0.91 -2.36
N GLU A 59 -10.25 -0.38 -2.49
CA GLU A 59 -10.23 -1.34 -1.38
C GLU A 59 -8.87 -2.01 -1.27
N ARG A 60 -8.09 -2.04 -2.35
CA ARG A 60 -6.81 -2.75 -2.42
C ARG A 60 -5.76 -1.97 -3.19
N VAL A 61 -4.52 -1.98 -2.70
CA VAL A 61 -3.36 -1.36 -3.35
C VAL A 61 -2.18 -2.33 -3.31
N ASN A 62 -1.72 -2.81 -4.46
CA ASN A 62 -0.56 -3.68 -4.55
C ASN A 62 0.67 -2.89 -5.03
N VAL A 63 1.75 -2.98 -4.23
CA VAL A 63 3.05 -2.36 -4.52
C VAL A 63 4.17 -3.41 -4.63
N GLU A 64 3.84 -4.69 -4.77
CA GLU A 64 4.79 -5.79 -4.93
C GLU A 64 5.55 -5.68 -6.26
N TYR A 65 4.88 -5.31 -7.35
CA TYR A 65 5.42 -5.34 -8.72
C TYR A 65 6.35 -4.17 -9.04
N GLU A 66 7.49 -4.44 -9.66
CA GLU A 66 8.43 -3.40 -10.05
C GLU A 66 7.82 -2.38 -11.04
N GLY A 67 8.09 -1.09 -10.81
CA GLY A 67 7.64 -0.01 -11.68
C GLY A 67 6.13 0.28 -11.68
N GLN A 68 5.32 -0.45 -10.91
CA GLN A 68 3.86 -0.33 -10.97
C GLN A 68 3.21 -0.25 -9.58
N VAL A 69 2.06 0.44 -9.54
CA VAL A 69 1.09 0.42 -8.45
C VAL A 69 -0.23 -0.06 -9.06
N ILE A 70 -0.78 -1.13 -8.52
CA ILE A 70 -2.09 -1.67 -8.94
C ILE A 70 -3.08 -1.31 -7.85
N ALA A 71 -4.19 -0.65 -8.20
CA ALA A 71 -5.21 -0.25 -7.24
C ALA A 71 -6.60 -0.64 -7.76
N GLU A 72 -7.38 -1.31 -6.90
CA GLU A 72 -8.72 -1.85 -7.17
C GLU A 72 -9.71 -1.29 -6.15
#